data_AF-A0A2S9FN55-F1
#
_entry.id   AF-A0A2S9FN55-F1
#
_cell.length_a   1.000
_cell.length_b   1.000
_cell.length_c   1.000
_cell.angle_alpha   90.00
_cell.angle_beta   90.00
_cell.angle_gamma   90.00
#
_symmetry.space_group_name_H-M   'P 1'
#
loop_
_entity.id
_entity.type
_entity.pdbx_description
1 polymer ?
#
loop_
_entity_poly.entity_id
_entity_poly.type
_entity_poly.pdbx_seq_one_letter_code
_entity_poly.pdbx_strand_id
1 'polypeptide(L)'
;YYLWRVFLSPVSGELFWRPLLNTVVVSACSVVLSLVVGGVFAWLLTRTDLFGRRWFSTALIVPYMLPTWAFALAWSTIFKNRTVGGQPGWLESIGITPPDWLAYGGVPIIIIFTLYFSPLVILLLGNAL
;
A
#
# COMPACT_ATOMS: atom_id res chain seq x y z
N TYR A 1 -28.01 8.74 -21.40
CA TYR A 1 -27.15 9.89 -21.83
C TYR A 1 -25.80 9.92 -21.10
N TYR A 2 -25.77 9.95 -19.76
CA TYR A 2 -24.50 10.02 -19.00
C TYR A 2 -23.59 8.79 -19.13
N LEU A 3 -24.12 7.56 -19.06
CA LEU A 3 -23.32 6.33 -19.20
C LEU A 3 -22.63 6.23 -20.57
N TRP A 4 -23.34 6.61 -21.64
CA TRP A 4 -22.77 6.63 -23.00
C TRP A 4 -21.59 7.61 -23.12
N ARG A 5 -21.65 8.76 -22.45
CA ARG A 5 -20.50 9.69 -22.40
C ARG A 5 -19.33 9.13 -21.59
N VAL A 6 -19.58 8.40 -20.51
CA VAL A 6 -18.51 7.85 -19.67
C VAL A 6 -17.76 6.73 -20.40
N PHE A 7 -18.45 5.87 -21.15
CA PHE A 7 -17.83 4.71 -21.80
C PHE A 7 -17.40 4.93 -23.25
N LEU A 8 -18.16 5.71 -24.05
CA LEU A 8 -17.99 5.79 -25.51
C LEU A 8 -17.71 7.20 -26.06
N SER A 9 -17.60 8.22 -25.20
CA SER A 9 -17.14 9.54 -25.62
C SER A 9 -15.65 9.52 -25.96
N PRO A 10 -15.14 10.41 -26.85
CA PRO A 10 -13.70 10.60 -27.07
C PRO A 10 -12.89 10.86 -25.79
N VAL A 11 -13.54 11.35 -24.72
CA VAL A 11 -12.93 11.63 -23.41
C VAL A 11 -12.92 10.40 -22.48
N SER A 12 -13.61 9.31 -22.83
CA SER A 12 -13.73 8.10 -21.98
C SER A 12 -12.39 7.44 -21.65
N GLY A 13 -11.40 7.57 -22.55
CA GLY A 13 -10.05 7.07 -22.34
C GLY A 13 -9.39 7.65 -21.10
N GLU A 14 -9.46 8.97 -20.95
CA GLU A 14 -8.91 9.72 -19.81
C GLU A 14 -9.79 9.58 -18.56
N LEU A 15 -11.11 9.60 -18.74
CA LEU A 15 -12.07 9.68 -17.63
C LEU A 15 -12.32 8.33 -16.94
N PHE A 16 -12.27 7.22 -17.69
CA PHE A 16 -12.65 5.90 -17.19
C PHE A 16 -11.55 4.86 -17.39
N TRP A 17 -11.09 4.66 -18.63
CA TRP A 17 -10.21 3.53 -18.94
C TRP A 17 -8.83 3.63 -18.29
N ARG A 18 -8.20 4.82 -18.30
CA ARG A 18 -6.91 5.04 -17.64
C ARG A 18 -6.99 4.87 -16.10
N PRO A 19 -7.93 5.52 -15.38
CA PRO A 19 -8.09 5.28 -13.94
C PRO A 19 -8.43 3.82 -13.60
N LEU A 20 -9.24 3.16 -14.42
CA LEU A 20 -9.58 1.74 -14.24
C LEU A 20 -8.32 0.88 -14.32
N LEU A 21 -7.51 1.05 -15.37
CA LEU A 21 -6.26 0.31 -15.53
C LEU A 21 -5.30 0.56 -14.37
N ASN A 22 -5.15 1.81 -13.92
CA ASN A 22 -4.33 2.13 -12.75
C ASN A 22 -4.81 1.40 -11.49
N THR A 23 -6.12 1.34 -11.27
CA THR A 23 -6.73 0.65 -10.12
C THR A 23 -6.50 -0.86 -10.20
N VAL A 24 -6.65 -1.46 -11.39
CA VAL A 24 -6.40 -2.89 -11.62
C VAL A 24 -4.92 -3.22 -11.39
N VAL A 25 -3.99 -2.42 -11.91
CA VAL A 25 -2.55 -2.62 -11.73
C VAL A 25 -2.17 -2.50 -10.25
N VAL A 26 -2.63 -1.44 -9.58
CA VAL A 26 -2.34 -1.22 -8.15
C VAL A 26 -2.89 -2.35 -7.29
N SER A 27 -4.14 -2.78 -7.53
CA SER A 27 -4.74 -3.87 -6.76
C SER A 27 -4.05 -5.21 -7.02
N ALA A 28 -3.75 -5.55 -8.27
CA ALA A 28 -3.02 -6.77 -8.62
C ALA A 28 -1.62 -6.80 -7.99
N CYS A 29 -0.85 -5.71 -8.10
CA CYS A 29 0.48 -5.61 -7.47
C CYS A 29 0.39 -5.72 -5.95
N SER A 30 -0.57 -5.04 -5.33
CA SER A 30 -0.75 -5.08 -3.86
C SER A 30 -1.10 -6.49 -3.38
N VAL A 31 -1.96 -7.20 -4.10
CA VAL A 31 -2.34 -8.59 -3.77
C VAL A 31 -1.12 -9.51 -3.86
N VAL A 32 -0.38 -9.46 -4.97
CA VAL A 32 0.81 -10.32 -5.16
C VAL A 32 1.84 -10.04 -4.07
N LEU A 33 2.14 -8.78 -3.79
CA LEU A 33 3.10 -8.42 -2.74
C LEU A 33 2.61 -8.81 -1.35
N SER A 34 1.32 -8.65 -1.05
CA SER A 34 0.75 -9.08 0.24
C SER A 34 0.82 -10.58 0.42
N LEU A 35 0.60 -11.36 -0.64
CA LEU A 35 0.73 -12.82 -0.61
C LEU A 35 2.17 -13.25 -0.36
N VAL A 36 3.13 -12.60 -1.02
CA VAL A 36 4.56 -12.89 -0.84
C VAL A 36 5.00 -12.52 0.58
N VAL A 37 4.78 -11.27 1.00
CA VAL A 37 5.21 -10.77 2.31
C VAL A 37 4.50 -11.53 3.43
N GLY A 38 3.17 -11.61 3.37
CA GLY A 38 2.39 -12.31 4.38
C GLY A 38 2.67 -13.81 4.41
N GLY A 39 2.89 -14.45 3.25
CA GLY A 39 3.25 -15.87 3.18
C GLY A 39 4.61 -16.17 3.78
N VAL A 40 5.62 -15.34 3.52
CA VAL A 40 6.95 -15.46 4.13
C VAL A 40 6.86 -15.33 5.65
N PHE A 41 6.13 -14.33 6.16
CA PHE A 41 5.95 -14.15 7.60
C PHE A 41 5.12 -15.28 8.23
N ALA A 42 4.08 -15.77 7.57
CA ALA A 42 3.29 -16.92 8.04
C ALA A 42 4.15 -18.18 8.18
N TRP A 43 4.96 -18.46 7.17
CA TRP A 43 5.88 -19.60 7.18
C TRP A 43 6.93 -19.47 8.28
N LEU A 44 7.55 -18.29 8.43
CA LEU A 44 8.50 -18.02 9.51
C LEU A 44 7.88 -18.21 10.89
N LEU A 45 6.68 -17.69 11.12
CA LEU A 45 5.99 -17.80 12.41
C LEU A 45 5.52 -19.22 12.72
N THR A 46 5.17 -20.03 11.73
CA THR A 46 4.63 -21.39 11.95
C THR A 46 5.72 -22.45 12.01
N ARG A 47 6.72 -22.37 11.12
CA ARG A 47 7.72 -23.42 10.92
C ARG A 47 9.07 -23.15 11.58
N THR A 48 9.38 -21.91 11.95
CA THR A 48 10.67 -21.56 12.57
C THR A 48 10.51 -21.29 14.06
N ASP A 49 11.48 -21.73 14.86
CA ASP A 49 11.55 -21.41 16.29
C ASP A 49 12.11 -19.98 16.47
N LEU A 50 11.28 -18.99 16.14
CA LEU A 50 11.63 -17.57 16.26
C LEU A 50 11.68 -17.15 17.72
N PHE A 51 12.86 -16.67 18.15
CA PHE A 51 13.00 -16.02 19.45
C PHE A 51 12.07 -14.79 19.51
N GLY A 52 11.11 -14.78 20.43
CA GLY A 52 10.12 -13.70 20.55
C GLY A 52 8.88 -13.85 19.64
N ARG A 53 8.59 -15.05 19.13
CA ARG A 53 7.42 -15.35 18.27
C ARG A 53 6.10 -14.69 18.70
N ARG A 54 5.78 -14.68 20.01
CA ARG A 54 4.56 -14.05 20.54
C ARG A 54 4.53 -12.54 20.26
N TRP A 55 5.65 -11.86 20.47
CA TRP A 55 5.75 -10.43 20.21
C TRP A 55 5.62 -10.12 18.72
N PHE A 56 6.31 -10.87 17.86
CA PHE A 56 6.19 -10.72 16.40
C PHE A 56 4.76 -11.00 15.90
N SER A 57 4.12 -12.04 16.42
CA SER A 57 2.73 -12.36 16.06
C SER A 57 1.77 -11.23 16.41
N THR A 58 1.96 -10.55 17.54
CA THR A 58 1.16 -9.38 17.90
C THR A 58 1.51 -8.17 17.05
N ALA A 59 2.81 -7.85 16.91
CA ALA A 59 3.29 -6.69 16.17
C ALA A 59 2.87 -6.73 14.69
N LEU A 60 2.87 -7.91 14.06
CA LEU A 60 2.44 -8.08 12.67
C LEU A 60 0.95 -7.89 12.46
N ILE A 61 0.11 -7.97 13.51
CA ILE A 61 -1.35 -7.73 13.40
C ILE A 61 -1.69 -6.24 13.57
N VAL A 62 -0.87 -5.48 14.28
CA VAL A 62 -1.10 -4.05 14.55
C VAL A 62 -1.40 -3.22 13.30
N PRO A 63 -0.68 -3.38 12.16
CA PRO A 63 -0.96 -2.60 10.96
C PRO A 63 -2.39 -2.76 10.44
N TYR A 64 -2.99 -3.95 10.59
CA TYR A 64 -4.35 -4.21 10.13
C TYR A 64 -5.41 -3.49 10.98
N MET A 65 -5.08 -3.16 12.23
CA MET A 65 -5.98 -2.41 13.12
C MET A 65 -6.04 -0.93 12.77
N LEU A 66 -5.02 -0.40 12.11
CA LEU A 66 -4.96 1.00 11.70
C LEU A 66 -5.74 1.21 10.40
N PRO A 67 -6.47 2.32 10.27
CA PRO A 67 -7.16 2.63 9.03
C PRO A 67 -6.15 3.06 7.95
N THR A 68 -6.45 2.76 6.68
CA THR A 68 -5.55 3.03 5.53
C THR A 68 -5.19 4.51 5.38
N TRP A 69 -6.07 5.43 5.76
CA TRP A 69 -5.79 6.86 5.73
C TRP A 69 -4.67 7.28 6.70
N ALA A 70 -4.51 6.59 7.83
CA ALA A 70 -3.44 6.89 8.79
C ALA A 70 -2.06 6.57 8.18
N PHE A 71 -1.97 5.47 7.43
CA PHE A 71 -0.76 5.15 6.66
C PHE A 71 -0.47 6.17 5.57
N ALA A 72 -1.51 6.61 4.85
CA ALA A 72 -1.36 7.64 3.83
C ALA A 72 -0.86 8.96 4.42
N LEU A 73 -1.36 9.35 5.60
CA LEU A 73 -0.85 10.51 6.32
C LEU A 73 0.60 10.32 6.73
N ALA A 74 0.96 9.21 7.38
CA ALA A 74 2.33 8.92 7.78
C ALA A 74 3.29 8.90 6.58
N TRP A 75 2.87 8.35 5.44
CA TRP A 75 3.63 8.39 4.22
C TRP A 75 3.84 9.81 3.73
N SER A 76 2.77 10.61 3.68
CA SER A 76 2.84 12.00 3.25
C SER A 76 3.70 12.85 4.18
N THR A 77 3.70 12.63 5.49
CA THR A 77 4.55 13.40 6.40
C THR A 77 6.04 13.12 6.17
N ILE A 78 6.39 11.91 5.74
CA ILE A 78 7.78 11.52 5.47
C ILE A 78 8.23 11.95 4.07
N PHE A 79 7.45 11.58 3.05
CA PHE A 79 7.87 11.63 1.64
C PHE A 79 7.32 12.81 0.86
N LYS A 80 6.45 13.65 1.44
CA LYS A 80 5.96 14.85 0.74
C LYS A 80 7.12 15.74 0.29
N ASN A 81 7.08 16.11 -0.97
CA ASN A 81 8.06 16.99 -1.59
C ASN A 81 7.46 18.37 -1.91
N ARG A 82 8.29 19.26 -2.47
CA ARG A 82 7.90 20.65 -2.80
C ARG A 82 6.86 20.81 -3.91
N THR A 83 6.53 19.75 -4.67
CA THR A 83 5.67 19.83 -5.86
C THR A 83 4.24 20.29 -5.55
N VAL A 84 3.70 19.95 -4.36
CA VAL A 84 2.32 20.27 -3.95
C VAL A 84 2.24 21.50 -3.02
N GLY A 85 3.38 22.14 -2.69
CA GLY A 85 3.43 23.29 -1.78
C GLY A 85 3.05 22.99 -0.32
N GLY A 86 3.19 23.99 0.56
CA GLY A 86 2.94 23.88 2.00
C GLY A 86 4.16 23.44 2.83
N GLN A 87 3.93 22.91 4.03
CA GLN A 87 5.00 22.45 4.92
C GLN A 87 5.81 21.31 4.28
N PRO A 88 7.16 21.33 4.36
CA PRO A 88 8.01 20.27 3.83
C PRO A 88 7.79 18.96 4.60
N GLY A 89 7.90 17.83 3.90
CA GLY A 89 7.98 16.52 4.54
C GLY A 89 9.30 16.37 5.30
N TRP A 90 9.40 15.32 6.12
CA TRP A 90 10.60 15.07 6.93
C TRP A 90 11.86 14.92 6.07
N LEU A 91 11.77 14.22 4.94
CA LEU A 91 12.92 14.06 4.05
C LEU A 91 13.37 15.40 3.44
N GLU A 92 12.44 16.25 3.01
CA GLU A 92 12.77 17.60 2.54
C GLU A 92 13.40 18.45 3.65
N SER A 93 12.94 18.31 4.90
CA SER A 93 13.50 19.06 6.04
C SER A 93 14.95 18.72 6.35
N ILE A 94 15.42 17.53 5.99
CA ILE A 94 16.82 17.11 6.11
C ILE A 94 17.62 17.27 4.80
N GLY A 95 17.04 17.94 3.79
CA GLY A 95 17.69 18.25 2.52
C GLY A 95 17.57 17.18 1.43
N ILE A 96 16.81 16.11 1.65
CA ILE A 96 16.56 15.06 0.66
C ILE A 96 15.23 15.37 -0.04
N THR A 97 15.25 15.58 -1.36
CA THR A 97 14.02 15.79 -2.16
C THR A 97 13.48 14.45 -2.66
N PRO A 98 12.38 13.90 -2.10
CA PRO A 98 11.83 12.64 -2.58
C PRO A 98 11.26 12.81 -3.99
N PRO A 99 11.42 11.83 -4.89
CA PRO A 99 10.86 11.91 -6.22
C PRO A 99 9.32 11.81 -6.19
N ASP A 100 8.65 12.42 -7.16
CA ASP A 100 7.18 12.51 -7.20
C ASP A 100 6.48 11.14 -7.19
N TRP A 101 7.05 10.13 -7.85
CA TRP A 101 6.48 8.78 -7.89
C TRP A 101 6.53 8.05 -6.54
N LEU A 102 7.41 8.47 -5.63
CA LEU A 102 7.53 7.92 -4.27
C LEU A 102 6.66 8.71 -3.30
N ALA A 103 6.62 10.03 -3.46
CA ALA A 103 5.77 10.92 -2.66
C ALA A 103 4.29 10.70 -2.96
N TYR A 104 3.96 10.45 -4.23
CA TYR A 104 2.60 10.41 -4.76
C TYR A 104 2.41 9.28 -5.78
N GLY A 105 1.16 8.93 -6.07
CA GLY A 105 0.82 7.99 -7.14
C GLY A 105 0.70 6.53 -6.70
N GLY A 106 0.99 5.60 -7.60
CA GLY A 106 0.70 4.17 -7.38
C GLY A 106 1.60 3.49 -6.35
N VAL A 107 2.88 3.86 -6.26
CA VAL A 107 3.85 3.24 -5.34
C VAL A 107 3.44 3.34 -3.87
N PRO A 108 3.14 4.54 -3.31
CA PRO A 108 2.67 4.63 -1.93
C PRO A 108 1.40 3.81 -1.68
N ILE A 109 0.46 3.81 -2.63
CA ILE A 109 -0.79 3.06 -2.51
C ILE A 109 -0.50 1.55 -2.43
N ILE A 110 0.37 1.04 -3.30
CA ILE A 110 0.75 -0.38 -3.32
C ILE A 110 1.42 -0.79 -2.01
N ILE A 111 2.35 0.03 -1.50
CA ILE A 111 3.06 -0.27 -0.25
C ILE A 111 2.10 -0.25 0.94
N ILE A 112 1.25 0.78 1.03
CA ILE A 112 0.27 0.91 2.10
C ILE A 112 -0.71 -0.27 2.10
N PHE A 113 -1.25 -0.63 0.93
CA PHE A 113 -2.14 -1.79 0.85
C PHE A 113 -1.42 -3.10 1.14
N THR A 114 -0.17 -3.24 0.70
CA THR A 114 0.63 -4.42 1.03
C THR A 114 0.78 -4.57 2.54
N LEU A 115 1.16 -3.50 3.24
CA LEU A 115 1.27 -3.50 4.71
C LEU A 115 -0.06 -3.75 5.40
N TYR A 116 -1.15 -3.19 4.86
CA TYR A 116 -2.49 -3.36 5.41
C TYR A 116 -3.03 -4.79 5.24
N PHE A 117 -2.82 -5.42 4.08
CA PHE A 117 -3.35 -6.76 3.79
C PHE A 117 -2.42 -7.92 4.19
N SER A 118 -1.11 -7.67 4.37
CA SER A 118 -0.17 -8.71 4.82
C SER A 118 -0.62 -9.46 6.09
N PRO A 119 -1.16 -8.80 7.14
CA PRO A 119 -1.60 -9.49 8.35
C PRO A 119 -2.78 -10.44 8.09
N LEU A 120 -3.71 -10.06 7.22
CA LEU A 120 -4.79 -10.94 6.79
C LEU A 120 -4.24 -12.21 6.12
N VAL A 121 -3.27 -12.06 5.20
CA VAL A 121 -2.60 -13.19 4.56
C VAL A 121 -1.88 -14.07 5.58
N ILE A 122 -1.19 -13.45 6.56
CA ILE A 122 -0.49 -14.18 7.63
C ILE A 122 -1.47 -15.05 8.42
N LEU A 123 -2.63 -14.51 8.79
CA LEU A 123 -3.66 -15.24 9.54
C LEU A 123 -4.30 -16.35 8.70
N LEU A 124 -4.53 -16.11 7.41
CA LEU A 124 -5.10 -17.10 6.49
C LEU A 124 -4.15 -18.28 6.25
N LEU A 125 -2.88 -18.00 5.93
CA LEU A 125 -1.90 -19.03 5.64
C LEU A 125 -1.34 -19.68 6.90
N GLY A 126 -1.20 -18.92 7.99
CA GLY A 126 -0.69 -19.44 9.26
C GLY A 126 -1.62 -20.49 9.90
N ASN A 127 -2.92 -20.46 9.59
CA ASN A 127 -3.86 -21.51 10.00
C ASN A 127 -3.86 -22.72 9.06
N ALA A 128 -3.33 -22.58 7.84
CA ALA A 128 -3.34 -23.62 6.82
C ALA A 128 -2.01 -24.39 6.70
N LEU A 129 -0.91 -23.83 7.22
CA LEU A 129 0.46 -24.37 7.19
C LEU A 129 0.83 -25.13 8.46
#